data_AF-A0AA95I729-F1
#
_entry.id   AF-A0AA95I729-F1
#
_cell.length_a   1.000
_cell.length_b   1.000
_cell.length_c   1.000
_cell.angle_alpha   90.00
_cell.angle_beta   90.00
_cell.angle_gamma   90.00
#
_symmetry.space_group_name_H-M   'P 1'
#
loop_
_entity.id
_entity.type
_entity.pdbx_description
1 polymer ?
#
loop_
_entity_poly.entity_id
_entity_poly.type
_entity_poly.pdbx_seq_one_letter_code
_entity_poly.pdbx_strand_id
1 'polypeptide(L)'
;MFSVSCFDVTPINQEHIGEIVREAHHFQETQRVNNFDENLDTYIYANETSPTGYQNYRIVTDEVIDYRARVKGEFIDQVVKQGLYEIYYHPDRRRLVALCRKDDAFKATGIFENRFPMQLEKHRFNILGIIDDSTDVRSARFDVKIETVTGVSLKGSGINNTQYYANMLSSGQLTGVIVTYDHGDKTVTFRVSVDGTLLFYTNLSEYECLDFIDMLYAI
;
A
#
# COMPACT_ATOMS: atom_id res chain seq x y z
N MET A 1 12.80 -5.82 -1.50
CA MET A 1 11.87 -5.26 -0.49
C MET A 1 10.95 -4.30 -1.17
N PHE A 2 9.65 -4.52 -1.06
CA PHE A 2 8.64 -3.64 -1.63
C PHE A 2 7.50 -3.44 -0.62
N SER A 3 6.84 -2.30 -0.72
CA SER A 3 5.74 -1.91 0.15
C SER A 3 4.43 -2.21 -0.56
N VAL A 4 3.42 -2.56 0.22
CA VAL A 4 2.06 -2.73 -0.27
C VAL A 4 1.09 -2.03 0.68
N SER A 5 0.13 -1.33 0.09
CA SER A 5 -1.00 -0.76 0.80
C SER A 5 -2.28 -1.38 0.28
N CYS A 6 -3.12 -1.86 1.20
CA CYS A 6 -4.41 -2.46 0.88
C CYS A 6 -5.54 -1.55 1.34
N PHE A 7 -6.62 -1.52 0.59
CA PHE A 7 -7.76 -0.65 0.80
C PHE A 7 -9.06 -1.45 0.62
N ASP A 8 -10.01 -1.20 1.51
CA ASP A 8 -11.37 -1.69 1.40
C ASP A 8 -12.19 -0.68 0.62
N VAL A 9 -12.97 -1.17 -0.34
CA VAL A 9 -13.73 -0.34 -1.27
C VAL A 9 -15.20 -0.32 -0.86
N THR A 10 -15.70 0.86 -0.52
CA THR A 10 -17.13 1.08 -0.33
C THR A 10 -17.71 1.75 -1.58
N PRO A 11 -18.53 1.04 -2.38
CA PRO A 11 -19.08 1.60 -3.60
C PRO A 11 -20.14 2.65 -3.28
N ILE A 12 -20.04 3.83 -3.88
CA ILE A 12 -21.04 4.91 -3.73
C ILE A 12 -22.25 4.63 -4.64
N ASN A 13 -22.05 3.90 -5.76
CA ASN A 13 -23.13 3.44 -6.64
C ASN A 13 -22.76 2.09 -7.30
N GLN A 14 -23.54 1.03 -7.04
CA GLN A 14 -23.18 -0.36 -7.40
C GLN A 14 -23.32 -0.66 -8.90
N GLU A 15 -24.22 0.01 -9.61
CA GLU A 15 -24.54 -0.31 -11.02
C GLU A 15 -23.48 0.18 -12.02
N HIS A 16 -22.65 1.16 -11.65
CA HIS A 16 -21.70 1.79 -12.58
C HIS A 16 -20.25 1.32 -12.46
N ILE A 17 -19.86 0.65 -11.36
CA ILE A 17 -18.45 0.32 -11.13
C ILE A 17 -17.94 -0.74 -12.12
N GLY A 18 -18.79 -1.68 -12.55
CA GLY A 18 -18.37 -2.74 -13.48
C GLY A 18 -18.03 -2.24 -14.90
N GLU A 19 -18.65 -1.14 -15.34
CA GLU A 19 -18.47 -0.58 -16.69
C GLU A 19 -17.34 0.45 -16.73
N ILE A 20 -17.26 1.35 -15.73
CA ILE A 20 -16.24 2.42 -15.70
C ILE A 20 -14.81 1.81 -15.61
N VAL A 21 -14.68 0.64 -15.01
CA VAL A 21 -13.43 -0.06 -14.68
C VAL A 21 -12.77 -0.74 -15.90
N ARG A 22 -13.39 -0.74 -17.09
CA ARG A 22 -12.83 -1.44 -18.28
C ARG A 22 -12.28 -0.54 -19.38
N GLU A 23 -12.55 0.76 -19.33
CA GLU A 23 -12.11 1.70 -20.38
C GLU A 23 -10.87 2.48 -19.95
N ALA A 24 -10.05 2.89 -20.93
CA ALA A 24 -8.98 3.83 -20.67
C ALA A 24 -9.57 5.21 -20.38
N HIS A 25 -9.11 5.86 -19.32
CA HIS A 25 -9.52 7.21 -18.98
C HIS A 25 -8.36 8.18 -19.16
N HIS A 26 -8.69 9.35 -19.69
CA HIS A 26 -7.79 10.50 -19.78
C HIS A 26 -8.48 11.70 -19.17
N PHE A 27 -7.73 12.49 -18.41
CA PHE A 27 -8.15 13.79 -17.95
C PHE A 27 -6.94 14.70 -17.78
N GLN A 28 -7.21 16.00 -17.78
CA GLN A 28 -6.21 17.05 -17.80
C GLN A 28 -6.55 18.09 -16.75
N GLU A 29 -5.54 18.52 -16.00
CA GLU A 29 -5.66 19.61 -15.02
C GLU A 29 -4.65 20.71 -15.37
N THR A 30 -5.08 21.97 -15.30
CA THR A 30 -4.18 23.10 -15.51
C THR A 30 -3.67 23.59 -14.17
N GLN A 31 -2.35 23.58 -13.98
CA GLN A 31 -1.68 24.04 -12.78
C GLN A 31 -0.57 25.03 -13.12
N ARG A 32 -0.36 26.02 -12.26
CA ARG A 32 0.72 26.99 -12.43
C ARG A 32 2.04 26.44 -11.88
N VAL A 33 3.06 26.28 -12.74
CA VAL A 33 4.39 25.74 -12.42
C VAL A 33 5.47 26.74 -12.87
N ASN A 34 6.35 27.17 -11.96
CA ASN A 34 7.37 28.20 -12.24
C ASN A 34 6.81 29.47 -12.94
N ASN A 35 5.61 29.90 -12.57
CA ASN A 35 4.86 31.02 -13.18
C ASN A 35 4.24 30.79 -14.56
N PHE A 36 4.35 29.59 -15.14
CA PHE A 36 3.70 29.20 -16.39
C PHE A 36 2.46 28.34 -16.11
N ASP A 37 1.42 28.48 -16.93
CA ASP A 37 0.27 27.58 -16.88
C ASP A 37 0.63 26.31 -17.64
N GLU A 38 0.76 25.20 -16.92
CA GLU A 38 1.08 23.89 -17.46
C GLU A 38 -0.17 23.00 -17.42
N ASN A 39 -0.31 22.17 -18.46
CA ASN A 39 -1.36 21.17 -18.56
C ASN A 39 -0.79 19.83 -18.13
N LEU A 40 -1.29 19.29 -17.03
CA LEU A 40 -0.87 18.02 -16.47
C LEU A 40 -1.85 16.95 -16.90
N ASP A 41 -1.35 15.94 -17.61
CA ASP A 41 -2.17 14.83 -18.09
C ASP A 41 -2.16 13.66 -17.11
N THR A 42 -3.31 13.01 -16.97
CA THR A 42 -3.43 11.72 -16.30
C THR A 42 -4.14 10.71 -17.19
N TYR A 43 -3.55 9.53 -17.31
CA TYR A 43 -4.08 8.39 -18.03
C TYR A 43 -4.24 7.20 -17.08
N ILE A 44 -5.37 6.53 -17.14
CA ILE A 44 -5.66 5.29 -16.41
C ILE A 44 -5.98 4.21 -17.44
N TYR A 45 -5.16 3.16 -17.49
CA TYR A 45 -5.33 2.04 -18.41
C TYR A 45 -5.75 0.80 -17.62
N ALA A 46 -6.88 0.20 -17.99
CA ALA A 46 -7.26 -1.14 -17.52
C ALA A 46 -6.49 -2.19 -18.35
N ASN A 47 -5.64 -2.98 -17.69
CA ASN A 47 -4.80 -3.99 -18.34
C ASN A 47 -5.38 -5.41 -18.15
N GLU A 48 -4.55 -6.36 -17.73
CA GLU A 48 -4.94 -7.76 -17.51
C GLU A 48 -5.59 -7.99 -16.15
N THR A 49 -6.40 -9.04 -16.08
CA THR A 49 -6.96 -9.56 -14.83
C THR A 49 -6.07 -10.68 -14.30
N SER A 50 -5.69 -10.61 -13.03
CA SER A 50 -4.92 -11.65 -12.36
C SER A 50 -5.71 -12.96 -12.27
N PRO A 51 -5.04 -14.11 -12.09
CA PRO A 51 -5.71 -15.38 -11.82
C PRO A 51 -6.63 -15.35 -10.59
N THR A 52 -6.32 -14.50 -9.61
CA THR A 52 -7.11 -14.27 -8.40
C THR A 52 -8.30 -13.33 -8.58
N GLY A 53 -8.50 -12.77 -9.78
CA GLY A 53 -9.64 -11.90 -10.10
C GLY A 53 -9.39 -10.40 -9.88
N TYR A 54 -8.14 -9.98 -9.65
CA TYR A 54 -7.80 -8.56 -9.57
C TYR A 54 -7.60 -7.97 -10.97
N GLN A 55 -8.30 -6.89 -11.28
CA GLN A 55 -8.04 -6.10 -12.48
C GLN A 55 -6.87 -5.15 -12.24
N ASN A 56 -5.82 -5.25 -13.06
CA ASN A 56 -4.69 -4.31 -13.02
C ASN A 56 -5.06 -2.99 -13.69
N TYR A 57 -4.66 -1.88 -13.06
CA TYR A 57 -4.65 -0.55 -13.66
C TYR A 57 -3.26 0.02 -13.62
N ARG A 58 -2.86 0.57 -14.76
CA ARG A 58 -1.68 1.41 -14.87
C ARG A 58 -2.11 2.86 -14.95
N ILE A 59 -1.65 3.66 -13.99
CA ILE A 59 -1.86 5.10 -13.93
C ILE A 59 -0.57 5.79 -14.37
N VAL A 60 -0.66 6.63 -15.39
CA VAL A 60 0.42 7.50 -15.86
C VAL A 60 -0.03 8.93 -15.62
N THR A 61 0.67 9.68 -14.77
CA THR A 61 0.27 11.04 -14.40
C THR A 61 1.46 11.99 -14.47
N ASP A 62 1.25 13.19 -14.96
CA ASP A 62 2.22 14.26 -14.82
C ASP A 62 2.19 14.80 -13.39
N GLU A 63 3.36 14.86 -12.75
CA GLU A 63 3.51 15.33 -11.37
C GLU A 63 4.47 16.51 -11.29
N VAL A 64 4.07 17.53 -10.55
CA VAL A 64 4.96 18.63 -10.18
C VAL A 64 5.77 18.22 -8.97
N ILE A 65 7.09 18.23 -9.09
CA ILE A 65 8.01 18.00 -7.98
C ILE A 65 8.83 19.26 -7.70
N ASP A 66 8.98 19.58 -6.42
CA ASP A 66 9.87 20.66 -5.99
C ASP A 66 11.31 20.19 -6.15
N TYR A 67 12.00 20.76 -7.13
CA TYR A 67 13.37 20.41 -7.47
C TYR A 67 14.07 21.65 -8.03
N ARG A 68 15.02 22.16 -7.26
CA ARG A 68 15.81 23.31 -7.70
C ARG A 68 16.85 22.90 -8.73
N ALA A 69 16.67 23.38 -9.95
CA ALA A 69 17.58 23.13 -11.07
C ALA A 69 17.99 24.43 -11.75
N ARG A 70 19.05 24.38 -12.55
CA ARG A 70 19.46 25.50 -13.40
C ARG A 70 19.26 25.12 -14.87
N VAL A 71 18.39 25.84 -15.58
CA VAL A 71 18.07 25.61 -16.99
C VAL A 71 18.35 26.89 -17.77
N LYS A 72 19.20 26.80 -18.80
CA LYS A 72 19.60 27.94 -19.65
C LYS A 72 20.10 29.17 -18.88
N GLY A 73 20.70 28.96 -17.70
CA GLY A 73 21.27 30.03 -16.88
C GLY A 73 20.36 30.54 -15.76
N GLU A 74 19.06 30.24 -15.81
CA GLU A 74 18.05 30.61 -14.81
C GLU A 74 17.80 29.47 -13.82
N PHE A 75 17.38 29.81 -12.61
CA PHE A 75 16.94 28.82 -11.63
C PHE A 75 15.45 28.55 -11.79
N ILE A 76 15.10 27.27 -11.82
CA ILE A 76 13.72 26.79 -11.66
C ILE A 76 13.63 26.04 -10.34
N ASP A 77 12.47 26.09 -9.69
CA ASP A 77 12.26 25.48 -8.38
C ASP A 77 11.32 24.27 -8.45
N GLN A 78 10.66 24.07 -9.60
CA GLN A 78 9.74 22.96 -9.84
C GLN A 78 10.02 22.29 -11.19
N VAL A 79 9.79 20.99 -11.30
CA VAL A 79 9.82 20.27 -12.57
C VAL A 79 8.61 19.35 -12.69
N VAL A 80 8.11 19.17 -13.91
CA VAL A 80 7.08 18.18 -14.21
C VAL A 80 7.74 16.87 -14.57
N LYS A 81 7.31 15.77 -13.94
CA LYS A 81 7.79 14.42 -14.19
C LYS A 81 6.61 13.47 -14.28
N GLN A 82 6.67 12.53 -15.22
CA GLN A 82 5.72 11.43 -15.27
C GLN A 82 5.91 10.45 -14.11
N GLY A 83 4.86 10.30 -13.31
CA GLY A 83 4.64 9.24 -12.35
C GLY A 83 3.99 8.04 -13.02
N LEU A 84 4.41 6.85 -12.62
CA LEU A 84 3.84 5.57 -13.05
C LEU A 84 3.42 4.80 -11.80
N TYR A 85 2.15 4.46 -11.70
CA TYR A 85 1.59 3.71 -10.59
C TYR A 85 0.81 2.51 -11.08
N GLU A 86 0.85 1.43 -10.31
CA GLU A 86 0.09 0.22 -10.57
C GLU A 86 -0.77 -0.13 -9.36
N ILE A 87 -2.05 -0.33 -9.62
CA ILE A 87 -3.05 -0.69 -8.63
C ILE A 87 -3.87 -1.87 -9.13
N TYR A 88 -4.36 -2.68 -8.21
CA TYR A 88 -5.09 -3.91 -8.49
C TYR A 88 -6.42 -3.84 -7.77
N TYR A 89 -7.52 -3.86 -8.51
CA TYR A 89 -8.86 -3.80 -7.94
C TYR A 89 -9.59 -5.12 -8.15
N HIS A 90 -10.05 -5.73 -7.06
CA HIS A 90 -10.89 -6.91 -7.10
C HIS A 90 -12.36 -6.49 -6.96
N PRO A 91 -13.18 -6.59 -8.03
CA PRO A 91 -14.57 -6.12 -8.02
C PRO A 91 -15.46 -6.91 -7.05
N ASP A 92 -15.35 -8.23 -7.05
CA ASP A 92 -16.22 -9.08 -6.21
C ASP A 92 -15.88 -8.96 -4.72
N ARG A 93 -14.59 -8.86 -4.38
CA ARG A 93 -14.13 -8.73 -3.00
C ARG A 93 -14.13 -7.30 -2.48
N ARG A 94 -14.33 -6.32 -3.37
CA ARG A 94 -14.29 -4.88 -3.08
C ARG A 94 -12.99 -4.47 -2.39
N ARG A 95 -11.86 -4.87 -2.97
CA ARG A 95 -10.52 -4.61 -2.44
C ARG A 95 -9.68 -3.92 -3.49
N LEU A 96 -8.82 -3.00 -3.04
CA LEU A 96 -7.81 -2.38 -3.88
C LEU A 96 -6.44 -2.56 -3.24
N VAL A 97 -5.47 -3.00 -4.04
CA VAL A 97 -4.09 -3.23 -3.62
C VAL A 97 -3.18 -2.35 -4.46
N ALA A 98 -2.38 -1.52 -3.80
CA ALA A 98 -1.35 -0.69 -4.44
C ALA A 98 0.04 -1.27 -4.13
N LEU A 99 0.73 -1.78 -5.16
CA LEU A 99 2.06 -2.39 -5.05
C LEU A 99 3.17 -1.33 -5.19
N CYS A 100 3.08 -0.26 -4.41
CA CYS A 100 4.04 0.86 -4.44
C CYS A 100 4.37 1.37 -3.03
N ARG A 101 5.26 2.36 -2.95
CA ARG A 101 5.61 3.00 -1.67
C ARG A 101 4.37 3.64 -1.06
N LYS A 102 4.37 3.78 0.27
CA LYS A 102 3.24 4.34 1.01
C LYS A 102 2.73 5.67 0.44
N ASP A 103 3.63 6.61 0.16
CA ASP A 103 3.25 7.93 -0.36
C ASP A 103 2.68 7.85 -1.78
N ASP A 104 3.28 7.01 -2.62
CA ASP A 104 2.82 6.73 -3.98
C ASP A 104 1.45 6.03 -3.98
N ALA A 105 1.21 5.16 -3.00
CA ALA A 105 -0.07 4.45 -2.85
C ALA A 105 -1.20 5.44 -2.54
N PHE A 106 -0.97 6.42 -1.67
CA PHE A 106 -1.95 7.48 -1.39
C PHE A 106 -2.23 8.35 -2.61
N LYS A 107 -1.20 8.69 -3.40
CA LYS A 107 -1.40 9.43 -4.66
C LYS A 107 -2.22 8.63 -5.66
N ALA A 108 -1.82 7.38 -5.92
CA ALA A 108 -2.48 6.51 -6.89
C ALA A 108 -3.94 6.24 -6.51
N THR A 109 -4.21 6.00 -5.22
CA THR A 109 -5.57 5.81 -4.72
C THR A 109 -6.40 7.08 -4.77
N GLY A 110 -5.84 8.25 -4.45
CA GLY A 110 -6.54 9.53 -4.59
C GLY A 110 -6.93 9.84 -6.04
N ILE A 111 -6.05 9.55 -7.01
CA ILE A 111 -6.38 9.63 -8.44
C ILE A 111 -7.57 8.72 -8.78
N PHE A 112 -7.56 7.50 -8.23
CA PHE A 112 -8.62 6.53 -8.45
C PHE A 112 -9.96 6.96 -7.79
N GLU A 113 -9.97 7.40 -6.53
CA GLU A 113 -11.17 7.92 -5.86
C GLU A 113 -11.76 9.15 -6.54
N ASN A 114 -10.91 10.05 -7.04
CA ASN A 114 -11.40 11.25 -7.74
C ASN A 114 -12.09 10.88 -9.06
N ARG A 115 -11.61 9.83 -9.73
CA ARG A 115 -12.14 9.42 -11.04
C ARG A 115 -13.35 8.52 -10.95
N PHE A 116 -13.34 7.59 -10.00
CA PHE A 116 -14.36 6.57 -9.84
C PHE A 116 -15.18 6.82 -8.57
N PRO A 117 -16.53 6.67 -8.59
CA PRO A 117 -17.38 6.95 -7.43
C PRO A 117 -17.26 5.85 -6.36
N MET A 118 -16.11 5.79 -5.72
CA MET A 118 -15.77 4.83 -4.68
C MET A 118 -15.04 5.53 -3.54
N GLN A 119 -15.27 5.01 -2.33
CA GLN A 119 -14.53 5.41 -1.15
C GLN A 119 -13.55 4.30 -0.79
N LEU A 120 -12.27 4.66 -0.64
CA LEU A 120 -11.19 3.77 -0.25
C LEU A 120 -10.82 4.04 1.20
N GLU A 121 -11.01 3.02 2.04
CA GLU A 121 -10.50 3.03 3.41
C GLU A 121 -9.28 2.13 3.50
N LYS A 122 -8.18 2.62 4.09
CA LYS A 122 -6.98 1.79 4.24
C LYS A 122 -7.29 0.61 5.15
N HIS A 123 -7.09 -0.61 4.65
CA HIS A 123 -7.39 -1.83 5.35
C HIS A 123 -6.47 -2.02 6.56
N ARG A 124 -7.05 -2.34 7.71
CA ARG A 124 -6.31 -2.65 8.94
C ARG A 124 -6.37 -4.15 9.20
N PHE A 125 -5.26 -4.82 8.91
CA PHE A 125 -5.13 -6.26 9.14
C PHE A 125 -5.23 -6.63 10.62
N ASN A 126 -5.81 -7.81 10.89
CA ASN A 126 -5.82 -8.43 12.21
C ASN A 126 -4.42 -8.91 12.60
N ILE A 127 -3.60 -8.02 13.17
CA ILE A 127 -2.20 -8.34 13.51
C ILE A 127 -2.09 -9.50 14.49
N LEU A 128 -3.03 -9.64 15.42
CA LEU A 128 -3.02 -10.74 16.40
C LEU A 128 -3.30 -12.08 15.71
N GLY A 129 -4.31 -12.14 14.84
CA GLY A 129 -4.55 -13.33 14.02
C GLY A 129 -3.34 -13.65 13.14
N ILE A 130 -2.67 -12.63 12.56
CA ILE A 130 -1.45 -12.83 11.78
C ILE A 130 -0.30 -13.37 12.64
N ILE A 131 -0.21 -13.02 13.91
CA ILE A 131 0.79 -13.59 14.81
C ILE A 131 0.47 -15.06 15.07
N ASP A 132 -0.80 -15.36 15.38
CA ASP A 132 -1.25 -16.69 15.79
C ASP A 132 -1.13 -17.71 14.65
N ASP A 133 -1.39 -17.30 13.41
CA ASP A 133 -1.31 -18.14 12.21
C ASP A 133 0.11 -18.18 11.60
N SER A 134 1.07 -17.39 12.09
CA SER A 134 2.42 -17.35 11.53
C SER A 134 3.27 -18.56 11.92
N THR A 135 4.16 -18.98 11.02
CA THR A 135 5.18 -20.01 11.31
C THR A 135 6.21 -19.50 12.32
N ASP A 136 6.56 -18.21 12.24
CA ASP A 136 7.58 -17.60 13.10
C ASP A 136 7.37 -16.09 13.25
N VAL A 137 7.44 -15.59 14.48
CA VAL A 137 7.47 -14.14 14.77
C VAL A 137 8.91 -13.72 15.00
N ARG A 138 9.44 -12.90 14.08
CA ARG A 138 10.85 -12.48 14.07
C ARG A 138 11.12 -11.17 14.77
N SER A 139 10.15 -10.26 14.73
CA SER A 139 10.28 -8.97 15.40
C SER A 139 8.92 -8.42 15.80
N ALA A 140 8.88 -7.68 16.90
CA ALA A 140 7.69 -6.96 17.33
C ALA A 140 8.12 -5.61 17.91
N ARG A 141 7.38 -4.56 17.56
CA ARG A 141 7.60 -3.20 18.07
C ARG A 141 6.40 -2.77 18.89
N PHE A 142 6.67 -2.29 20.10
CA PHE A 142 5.67 -1.79 21.02
C PHE A 142 5.89 -0.30 21.27
N ASP A 143 4.81 0.45 21.37
CA ASP A 143 4.79 1.77 21.98
C ASP A 143 4.41 1.60 23.45
N VAL A 144 5.37 1.82 24.34
CA VAL A 144 5.19 1.70 25.80
C VAL A 144 5.31 3.09 26.39
N LYS A 145 4.41 3.43 27.32
CA LYS A 145 4.51 4.67 28.10
C LYS A 145 5.14 4.37 29.44
N ILE A 146 6.43 4.03 29.43
CA ILE A 146 7.26 4.00 30.64
C ILE A 146 8.03 5.31 30.63
N GLU A 147 8.02 6.05 31.75
CA GLU A 147 8.35 7.49 31.88
C GLU A 147 9.61 8.01 31.12
N THR A 148 10.56 7.14 30.77
CA THR A 148 11.79 7.49 30.05
C THR A 148 12.05 6.68 28.76
N VAL A 149 11.18 5.72 28.39
CA VAL A 149 11.36 4.85 27.22
C VAL A 149 10.23 5.03 26.23
N THR A 150 10.53 5.62 25.08
CA THR A 150 9.59 5.78 23.95
C THR A 150 9.74 4.61 22.97
N GLY A 151 9.12 3.49 23.33
CA GLY A 151 9.00 2.32 22.48
C GLY A 151 10.13 1.29 22.62
N VAL A 152 9.76 0.03 22.43
CA VAL A 152 10.63 -1.14 22.60
C VAL A 152 10.50 -2.04 21.37
N SER A 153 11.62 -2.60 20.90
CA SER A 153 11.61 -3.60 19.83
C SER A 153 12.23 -4.90 20.29
N LEU A 154 11.51 -6.00 20.07
CA LEU A 154 12.00 -7.36 20.26
C LEU A 154 12.43 -7.92 18.89
N LYS A 155 13.53 -8.66 18.86
CA LYS A 155 14.05 -9.35 17.66
C LYS A 155 14.55 -10.74 18.06
N GLY A 156 14.30 -11.73 17.23
CA GLY A 156 14.66 -13.13 17.48
C GLY A 156 13.87 -14.05 16.56
N SER A 157 13.68 -15.30 16.96
CA SER A 157 12.72 -16.23 16.38
C SER A 157 11.81 -16.72 17.50
N GLY A 158 10.53 -16.93 17.22
CA GLY A 158 9.51 -17.32 18.18
C GLY A 158 9.35 -16.31 19.32
N ILE A 159 9.56 -15.02 19.06
CA ILE A 159 9.59 -14.02 20.14
C ILE A 159 8.24 -13.90 20.87
N ASN A 160 7.15 -14.21 20.16
CA ASN A 160 5.78 -14.23 20.70
C ASN A 160 5.60 -15.27 21.82
N ASN A 161 6.44 -16.32 21.87
CA ASN A 161 6.41 -17.35 22.91
C ASN A 161 7.15 -16.94 24.19
N THR A 162 7.71 -15.73 24.26
CA THR A 162 8.50 -15.28 25.41
C THR A 162 7.64 -14.55 26.43
N GLN A 163 7.92 -14.74 27.72
CA GLN A 163 7.28 -13.97 28.80
C GLN A 163 7.49 -12.46 28.63
N TYR A 164 8.63 -12.07 28.06
CA TYR A 164 8.93 -10.67 27.80
C TYR A 164 7.98 -10.06 26.77
N TYR A 165 7.65 -10.78 25.69
CA TYR A 165 6.64 -10.37 24.73
C TYR A 165 5.26 -10.20 25.38
N ALA A 166 4.83 -11.18 26.18
CA ALA A 166 3.55 -11.10 26.90
C ALA A 166 3.47 -9.87 27.82
N ASN A 167 4.56 -9.55 28.52
CA ASN A 167 4.64 -8.36 29.38
C ASN A 167 4.60 -7.05 28.57
N MET A 168 5.21 -7.00 27.38
CA MET A 168 5.15 -5.80 26.53
C MET A 168 3.77 -5.59 25.92
N LEU A 169 3.10 -6.68 25.52
CA LEU A 169 1.74 -6.63 25.01
C LEU A 169 0.74 -6.15 26.07
N SER A 170 0.96 -6.47 27.35
CA SER A 170 0.12 -5.98 28.45
C SER A 170 0.44 -4.54 28.87
N SER A 171 1.68 -4.09 28.66
CA SER A 171 2.18 -2.78 29.13
C SER A 171 2.17 -1.68 28.07
N GLY A 172 1.90 -2.02 26.80
CA GLY A 172 1.97 -1.09 25.68
C GLY A 172 1.11 -1.54 24.49
N GLN A 173 1.22 -0.78 23.40
CA GLN A 173 0.48 -1.05 22.17
C GLN A 173 1.44 -1.58 21.10
N LEU A 174 1.09 -2.70 20.50
CA LEU A 174 1.81 -3.21 19.34
C LEU A 174 1.68 -2.21 18.19
N THR A 175 2.79 -1.88 17.53
CA THR A 175 2.83 -0.92 16.40
C THR A 175 3.20 -1.59 15.07
N GLY A 176 3.80 -2.78 15.15
CA GLY A 176 4.03 -3.63 14.00
C GLY A 176 4.86 -4.86 14.34
N VAL A 177 4.78 -5.86 13.47
CA VAL A 177 5.46 -7.15 13.62
C VAL A 177 6.15 -7.54 12.33
N ILE A 178 7.24 -8.29 12.43
CA ILE A 178 7.83 -9.03 11.31
C ILE A 178 7.53 -10.50 11.58
N VAL A 179 6.82 -11.11 10.65
CA VAL A 179 6.40 -12.51 10.70
C VAL A 179 6.87 -13.25 9.46
N THR A 180 6.86 -14.57 9.59
CA THR A 180 7.16 -15.50 8.51
C THR A 180 6.01 -16.49 8.37
N TYR A 181 5.60 -16.70 7.13
CA TYR A 181 4.56 -17.64 6.71
C TYR A 181 5.10 -18.61 5.67
N ASP A 182 4.60 -19.83 5.67
CA ASP A 182 4.75 -20.74 4.54
C ASP A 182 3.59 -20.54 3.56
N HIS A 183 3.91 -20.22 2.31
CA HIS A 183 2.95 -19.98 1.24
C HIS A 183 3.37 -20.73 -0.02
N GLY A 184 2.68 -21.83 -0.30
CA GLY A 184 3.07 -22.75 -1.36
C GLY A 184 4.43 -23.40 -1.05
N ASP A 185 5.40 -23.21 -1.94
CA ASP A 185 6.78 -23.67 -1.80
C ASP A 185 7.73 -22.58 -1.25
N LYS A 186 7.20 -21.40 -0.89
CA LYS A 186 7.99 -20.26 -0.44
C LYS A 186 7.71 -19.91 1.02
N THR A 187 8.76 -19.44 1.69
CA THR A 187 8.65 -18.83 3.01
C THR A 187 8.61 -17.31 2.86
N VAL A 188 7.46 -16.70 3.14
CA VAL A 188 7.20 -15.27 3.01
C VAL A 188 7.49 -14.57 4.32
N THR A 189 8.50 -13.71 4.33
CA THR A 189 8.79 -12.83 5.46
C THR A 189 8.35 -11.42 5.14
N PHE A 190 7.51 -10.84 5.99
CA PHE A 190 6.97 -9.49 5.80
C PHE A 190 6.76 -8.80 7.14
N ARG A 191 6.72 -7.47 7.11
CA ARG A 191 6.29 -6.64 8.22
C ARG A 191 4.85 -6.21 7.99
N VAL A 192 4.01 -6.32 9.01
CA VAL A 192 2.71 -5.65 9.08
C VAL A 192 2.73 -4.61 10.18
N SER A 193 2.23 -3.42 9.88
CA SER A 193 2.11 -2.31 10.83
C SER A 193 0.65 -2.05 11.17
N VAL A 194 0.37 -1.46 12.33
CA VAL A 194 -1.02 -1.14 12.76
C VAL A 194 -1.75 -0.18 11.82
N ASP A 195 -0.99 0.58 11.04
CA ASP A 195 -1.54 1.47 10.02
C ASP A 195 -1.91 0.74 8.71
N GLY A 196 -1.88 -0.60 8.69
CA GLY A 196 -2.24 -1.43 7.53
C GLY A 196 -1.15 -1.54 6.46
N THR A 197 0.05 -0.99 6.70
CA THR A 197 1.14 -1.09 5.71
C THR A 197 1.82 -2.45 5.79
N LEU A 198 1.95 -3.11 4.64
CA LEU A 198 2.73 -4.33 4.48
C LEU A 198 4.08 -4.01 3.83
N LEU A 199 5.15 -4.60 4.34
CA LEU A 199 6.50 -4.47 3.77
C LEU A 199 7.11 -5.86 3.60
N PHE A 200 7.25 -6.31 2.37
CA PHE A 200 7.75 -7.64 2.06
C PHE A 200 9.28 -7.66 2.00
N TYR A 201 9.89 -8.62 2.71
CA TYR A 201 11.33 -8.88 2.65
C TYR A 201 11.65 -9.99 1.64
N THR A 202 10.71 -10.91 1.42
CA THR A 202 10.79 -11.94 0.37
C THR A 202 10.43 -11.34 -1.00
N ASN A 203 11.10 -11.82 -2.05
CA ASN A 203 10.72 -11.48 -3.42
C ASN A 203 9.57 -12.38 -3.87
N LEU A 204 8.42 -11.77 -4.12
CA LEU A 204 7.24 -12.39 -4.70
C LEU A 204 6.99 -11.76 -6.07
N SER A 205 6.44 -12.54 -7.01
CA SER A 205 5.83 -11.94 -8.20
C SER A 205 4.58 -11.13 -7.79
N GLU A 206 4.08 -10.28 -8.69
CA GLU A 206 2.88 -9.48 -8.43
C GLU A 206 1.69 -10.37 -8.06
N TYR A 207 1.45 -11.43 -8.82
CA TYR A 207 0.34 -12.35 -8.58
C TYR A 207 0.52 -13.17 -7.30
N GLU A 208 1.72 -13.66 -7.01
CA GLU A 208 2.01 -14.31 -5.73
C GLU A 208 1.75 -13.36 -4.55
N CYS A 209 2.04 -12.07 -4.73
CA CYS A 209 1.75 -11.07 -3.70
C CYS A 209 0.25 -10.86 -3.50
N LEU A 210 -0.54 -10.78 -4.57
CA LEU A 210 -2.00 -10.65 -4.48
C LEU A 210 -2.65 -11.86 -3.83
N ASP A 211 -2.22 -13.06 -4.23
CA ASP A 211 -2.68 -14.32 -3.65
C ASP A 211 -2.33 -14.42 -2.16
N PHE A 212 -1.13 -13.97 -1.77
CA PHE A 212 -0.73 -13.90 -0.37
C PHE A 212 -1.55 -12.87 0.42
N ILE A 213 -1.82 -11.70 -0.15
CA ILE A 213 -2.67 -10.68 0.47
C ILE A 213 -4.08 -11.23 0.70
N ASP A 214 -4.63 -11.96 -0.26
CA ASP A 214 -5.93 -12.61 -0.12
C ASP A 214 -5.98 -13.61 1.04
N MET A 215 -4.90 -14.37 1.26
CA MET A 215 -4.76 -15.21 2.45
C MET A 215 -4.77 -14.36 3.73
N LEU A 216 -4.02 -13.26 3.79
CA LEU A 216 -4.01 -12.38 4.96
C LEU A 216 -5.37 -11.75 5.27
N TYR A 217 -6.16 -11.48 4.23
CA TYR A 217 -7.54 -10.97 4.38
C TYR A 217 -8.51 -12.02 4.94
N ALA A 218 -8.15 -13.30 4.96
CA ALA A 218 -8.98 -14.38 5.49
C ALA A 218 -8.74 -14.64 6.99
N ILE A 219 -7.76 -13.96 7.59
CA ILE A 219 -7.35 -14.04 9.01
C ILE A 219 -8.04 -12.93 9.81
#